data_AF-A0AA43C8S2-F1
#
_entry.id   AF-A0AA43C8S2-F1
#
_cell.length_a   1.000
_cell.length_b   1.000
_cell.length_c   1.000
_cell.angle_alpha   90.00
_cell.angle_beta   90.00
_cell.angle_gamma   90.00
#
_symmetry.space_group_name_H-M   'P 1'
#
loop_
_entity.id
_entity.type
_entity.pdbx_description
1 polymer ?
#
loop_
_entity_poly.entity_id
_entity_poly.type
_entity_poly.pdbx_seq_one_letter_code
_entity_poly.pdbx_strand_id
1 'polypeptide(L)'
;MILRAFACIFTALLFFGVPGAFPQDAQPKEPSTETKAANEQPVLLGDKILFYLATEAEGRKLEKRAEVVSERIKKIADSPRFKVDSIRTRDLNEPITLIVTGNEILSAILDHDAVSKGKSRQQLATEYSQVIRTAIEKYREDRGLKQLIYSVFYTFLATFVLIAILTLIGKIKHKIDQRIEERFKVWEKGIQIKSVQIVGAEKINDLLKGSIKGIRLILVLVFIYIYLQLELGFFPWTRPFAGQVLSYVLSPLITIGKGFSKNIPNLIFIAVLVLL
;
A
#
# COMPACT_ATOMS: atom_id res chain seq x y z
N MET A 1 29.16 20.60 3.74
CA MET A 1 28.52 20.33 2.43
C MET A 1 27.80 18.99 2.37
N ILE A 2 28.43 17.87 2.78
CA ILE A 2 27.86 16.51 2.64
C ILE A 2 26.64 16.27 3.55
N LEU A 3 26.64 16.79 4.79
CA LEU A 3 25.50 16.72 5.71
C LEU A 3 24.28 17.51 5.20
N ARG A 4 24.50 18.62 4.47
CA ARG A 4 23.45 19.42 3.84
C ARG A 4 22.85 18.72 2.63
N ALA A 5 23.66 18.03 1.82
CA ALA A 5 23.16 17.20 0.72
C ALA A 5 22.34 16.01 1.23
N PHE A 6 22.73 15.41 2.37
CA PHE A 6 21.99 14.32 3.00
C PHE A 6 20.66 14.77 3.58
N ALA A 7 20.64 15.92 4.27
CA ALA A 7 19.41 16.56 4.69
C ALA A 7 18.55 16.90 3.48
N CYS A 8 19.08 17.49 2.41
CA CYS A 8 18.29 17.79 1.21
C CYS A 8 17.73 16.54 0.51
N ILE A 9 18.43 15.41 0.47
CA ILE A 9 17.91 14.17 -0.14
C ILE A 9 16.88 13.49 0.77
N PHE A 10 17.13 13.44 2.09
CA PHE A 10 16.19 12.87 3.06
C PHE A 10 14.93 13.74 3.21
N THR A 11 15.08 15.06 3.24
CA THR A 11 14.00 16.04 3.22
C THR A 11 13.30 16.04 1.86
N ALA A 12 14.01 15.88 0.73
CA ALA A 12 13.36 15.70 -0.57
C ALA A 12 12.61 14.37 -0.66
N LEU A 13 13.09 13.27 -0.10
CA LEU A 13 12.34 12.00 -0.06
C LEU A 13 11.17 12.03 0.93
N LEU A 14 11.23 12.83 2.00
CA LEU A 14 10.09 13.06 2.89
C LEU A 14 9.08 14.08 2.32
N PHE A 15 9.52 15.08 1.56
CA PHE A 15 8.65 16.09 0.92
C PHE A 15 8.13 15.67 -0.47
N PHE A 16 8.87 14.85 -1.23
CA PHE A 16 8.45 14.33 -2.54
C PHE A 16 8.01 12.85 -2.50
N GLY A 17 8.31 12.09 -1.44
CA GLY A 17 7.93 10.68 -1.30
C GLY A 17 6.53 10.45 -0.75
N VAL A 18 5.79 11.51 -0.45
CA VAL A 18 4.33 11.47 -0.36
C VAL A 18 3.77 12.38 -1.44
N PRO A 19 3.68 11.94 -2.71
CA PRO A 19 2.73 12.56 -3.60
C PRO A 19 1.34 12.21 -3.04
N GLY A 20 0.81 13.09 -2.19
CA GLY A 20 -0.62 13.30 -2.00
C GLY A 20 -1.27 13.88 -3.27
N ALA A 21 -0.86 13.37 -4.43
CA ALA A 21 -1.27 13.75 -5.77
C ALA A 21 -1.41 12.47 -6.60
N PHE A 22 -2.11 11.47 -6.04
CA PHE A 22 -3.11 10.85 -6.90
C PHE A 22 -4.11 11.98 -7.20
N PRO A 23 -4.35 12.34 -8.47
CA PRO A 23 -5.52 13.15 -8.77
C PRO A 23 -6.69 12.47 -8.09
N GLN A 24 -7.26 13.17 -7.12
CA GLN A 24 -8.63 12.95 -6.71
C GLN A 24 -9.48 13.40 -7.89
N ASP A 25 -9.37 12.68 -9.01
CA ASP A 25 -10.46 12.57 -9.96
C ASP A 25 -11.62 12.16 -9.09
N ALA A 26 -12.58 13.07 -9.00
CA ALA A 26 -13.74 12.99 -8.16
C ALA A 26 -14.15 11.53 -8.06
N GLN A 27 -13.98 10.92 -6.87
CA GLN A 27 -14.62 9.65 -6.59
C GLN A 27 -16.05 9.83 -7.09
N PRO A 28 -16.51 9.07 -8.10
CA PRO A 28 -17.93 8.89 -8.26
C PRO A 28 -18.33 8.36 -6.89
N LYS A 29 -19.09 9.18 -6.17
CA LYS A 29 -19.70 8.91 -4.87
C LYS A 29 -19.84 7.40 -4.76
N GLU A 30 -19.04 6.77 -3.89
CA GLU A 30 -19.21 5.34 -3.62
C GLU A 30 -20.71 5.12 -3.50
N PRO A 31 -21.32 4.17 -4.25
CA PRO A 31 -22.73 3.88 -4.08
C PRO A 31 -22.90 3.70 -2.60
N SER A 32 -23.72 4.57 -2.02
CA SER A 32 -23.94 4.73 -0.58
C SER A 32 -23.74 3.41 0.12
N THR A 33 -22.88 3.40 1.13
CA THR A 33 -22.75 2.31 2.10
C THR A 33 -24.13 2.01 2.66
N GLU A 34 -24.91 1.21 1.92
CA GLU A 34 -26.17 0.66 2.35
C GLU A 34 -25.78 -0.26 3.49
N THR A 35 -26.24 0.13 4.67
CA THR A 35 -26.16 -0.64 5.90
C THR A 35 -26.44 -2.10 5.58
N LYS A 36 -25.46 -2.97 5.90
CA LYS A 36 -25.56 -4.43 5.82
C LYS A 36 -26.86 -4.89 6.49
N ALA A 37 -27.92 -5.10 5.71
CA ALA A 37 -29.13 -5.75 6.19
C ALA A 37 -28.78 -7.23 6.43
N ALA A 38 -29.26 -7.81 7.53
CA ALA A 38 -28.87 -9.14 8.00
C ALA A 38 -29.17 -10.30 7.01
N ASN A 39 -29.91 -10.04 5.92
CA ASN A 39 -30.36 -11.01 4.92
C ASN A 39 -29.92 -10.67 3.48
N GLU A 40 -28.86 -9.90 3.29
CA GLU A 40 -28.37 -9.54 1.95
C GLU A 40 -27.03 -10.22 1.62
N GLN A 41 -26.83 -10.55 0.33
CA GLN A 41 -25.59 -11.15 -0.17
C GLN A 41 -24.90 -10.25 -1.19
N PRO A 42 -23.57 -10.03 -1.05
CA PRO A 42 -22.83 -9.12 -1.92
C PRO A 42 -22.54 -9.75 -3.27
N VAL A 43 -22.71 -8.97 -4.33
CA VAL A 43 -22.18 -9.26 -5.67
C VAL A 43 -20.82 -8.61 -5.81
N LEU A 44 -19.83 -9.39 -6.21
CA LEU A 44 -18.42 -9.00 -6.22
C LEU A 44 -17.84 -8.95 -7.65
N LEU A 45 -16.88 -8.06 -7.85
CA LEU A 45 -15.93 -8.11 -8.97
C LEU A 45 -14.51 -8.01 -8.41
N GLY A 46 -13.84 -9.15 -8.27
CA GLY A 46 -12.60 -9.24 -7.47
C GLY A 46 -12.92 -8.99 -5.99
N ASP A 47 -12.17 -8.08 -5.36
CA ASP A 47 -12.37 -7.72 -3.94
C ASP A 47 -13.39 -6.57 -3.75
N LYS A 48 -13.97 -6.06 -4.84
CA LYS A 48 -14.90 -4.93 -4.79
C LYS A 48 -16.35 -5.40 -4.76
N ILE A 49 -17.08 -4.97 -3.75
CA ILE A 49 -18.55 -5.11 -3.69
C ILE A 49 -19.18 -4.14 -4.69
N LEU A 50 -20.04 -4.66 -5.56
CA LEU A 50 -20.79 -3.88 -6.52
C LEU A 50 -22.12 -3.44 -5.92
N PHE A 51 -22.90 -4.39 -5.43
CA PHE A 51 -24.22 -4.18 -4.84
C PHE A 51 -24.64 -5.42 -4.05
N TYR A 52 -25.80 -5.35 -3.41
CA TYR A 52 -26.35 -6.43 -2.61
C TYR A 52 -27.64 -6.98 -3.23
N LEU A 53 -27.86 -8.29 -3.10
CA LEU A 53 -29.11 -8.95 -3.46
C LEU A 53 -29.81 -9.42 -2.19
N ALA A 54 -31.14 -9.36 -2.17
CA ALA A 54 -31.95 -9.67 -0.98
C ALA A 54 -32.88 -10.88 -1.18
N THR A 55 -33.04 -11.37 -2.42
CA THR A 55 -34.09 -12.35 -2.76
C THR A 55 -33.52 -13.63 -3.35
N GLU A 56 -34.08 -14.79 -2.99
CA GLU A 56 -33.81 -16.04 -3.71
C GLU A 56 -34.48 -16.03 -5.09
N ALA A 57 -33.87 -16.67 -6.09
CA ALA A 57 -34.42 -16.71 -7.44
C ALA A 57 -34.16 -18.06 -8.10
N GLU A 58 -35.11 -18.54 -8.92
CA GLU A 58 -34.99 -19.78 -9.70
C GLU A 58 -34.64 -21.03 -8.84
N GLY A 59 -35.18 -21.12 -7.61
CA GLY A 59 -34.89 -22.23 -6.69
C GLY A 59 -33.48 -22.21 -6.09
N ARG A 60 -32.77 -21.07 -6.18
CA ARG A 60 -31.42 -20.90 -5.63
C ARG A 60 -31.42 -20.05 -4.37
N LYS A 61 -30.82 -20.62 -3.31
CA LYS A 61 -29.72 -20.03 -2.53
C LYS A 61 -29.45 -18.55 -2.79
N LEU A 62 -29.82 -17.61 -1.91
CA LEU A 62 -29.44 -16.19 -2.10
C LEU A 62 -27.91 -16.03 -2.25
N GLU A 63 -27.13 -16.75 -1.44
CA GLU A 63 -25.67 -16.84 -1.54
C GLU A 63 -25.22 -17.31 -2.92
N LYS A 64 -25.82 -18.41 -3.40
CA LYS A 64 -25.47 -18.99 -4.70
C LYS A 64 -25.87 -18.08 -5.87
N ARG A 65 -26.97 -17.34 -5.73
CA ARG A 65 -27.40 -16.32 -6.70
C ARG A 65 -26.34 -15.22 -6.80
N ALA A 66 -25.92 -14.65 -5.67
CA ALA A 66 -24.91 -13.60 -5.64
C ALA A 66 -23.56 -14.07 -6.21
N GLU A 67 -23.15 -15.30 -5.89
CA GLU A 67 -21.94 -15.93 -6.45
C GLU A 67 -22.03 -16.06 -7.97
N VAL A 68 -23.11 -16.62 -8.52
CA VAL A 68 -23.27 -16.79 -9.96
C VAL A 68 -23.32 -15.46 -10.71
N VAL A 69 -23.98 -14.45 -10.15
CA VAL A 69 -23.97 -13.09 -10.74
C VAL A 69 -22.56 -12.52 -10.74
N SER A 70 -21.81 -12.69 -9.65
CA SER A 70 -20.40 -12.26 -9.55
C SER A 70 -19.51 -12.94 -10.59
N GLU A 71 -19.65 -14.26 -10.76
CA GLU A 71 -18.91 -15.03 -11.78
C GLU A 71 -19.22 -14.57 -13.19
N ARG A 72 -20.49 -14.32 -13.51
CA ARG A 72 -20.90 -13.81 -14.83
C ARG A 72 -20.33 -12.43 -15.11
N ILE A 73 -20.42 -11.51 -14.14
CA ILE A 73 -19.83 -10.18 -14.26
C ILE A 73 -18.32 -10.27 -14.45
N LYS A 74 -17.64 -11.13 -13.68
CA LYS A 74 -16.20 -11.36 -13.81
C LYS A 74 -15.84 -11.91 -15.19
N LYS A 75 -16.57 -12.91 -15.70
CA LYS A 75 -16.36 -13.47 -17.05
C LYS A 75 -16.46 -12.41 -18.15
N ILE A 76 -17.43 -11.49 -18.02
CA ILE A 76 -17.56 -10.35 -18.95
C ILE A 76 -16.43 -9.35 -18.75
N ALA A 77 -16.03 -9.07 -17.51
CA ALA A 77 -14.92 -8.17 -17.20
C ALA A 77 -13.59 -8.66 -17.80
N ASP A 78 -13.32 -9.96 -17.69
CA ASP A 78 -12.10 -10.62 -18.18
C ASP A 78 -12.03 -10.74 -19.71
N SER A 79 -13.16 -10.62 -20.42
CA SER A 79 -13.22 -10.78 -21.88
C SER A 79 -13.30 -9.43 -22.61
N PRO A 80 -12.22 -8.97 -23.30
CA PRO A 80 -12.19 -7.69 -24.00
C PRO A 80 -13.16 -7.59 -25.17
N ARG A 81 -13.70 -8.73 -25.64
CA ARG A 81 -14.63 -8.80 -26.77
C ARG A 81 -15.98 -8.14 -26.44
N PHE A 82 -16.37 -8.12 -25.16
CA PHE A 82 -17.60 -7.47 -24.73
C PHE A 82 -17.36 -5.98 -24.52
N LYS A 83 -18.15 -5.15 -25.21
CA LYS A 83 -18.14 -3.69 -25.03
C LYS A 83 -18.95 -3.32 -23.78
N VAL A 84 -18.40 -2.49 -22.91
CA VAL A 84 -19.08 -2.10 -21.66
C VAL A 84 -20.39 -1.36 -21.95
N ASP A 85 -20.42 -0.52 -22.99
CA ASP A 85 -21.62 0.20 -23.46
C ASP A 85 -22.77 -0.70 -23.95
N SER A 86 -22.50 -1.99 -24.16
CA SER A 86 -23.53 -2.96 -24.55
C SER A 86 -24.32 -3.52 -23.36
N ILE A 87 -23.88 -3.26 -22.13
CA ILE A 87 -24.64 -3.59 -20.92
C ILE A 87 -25.90 -2.73 -20.89
N ARG A 88 -27.09 -3.31 -20.85
CA ARG A 88 -28.38 -2.59 -20.84
C ARG A 88 -29.38 -3.31 -19.95
N THR A 89 -30.44 -2.59 -19.56
CA THR A 89 -31.60 -3.19 -18.91
C THR A 89 -32.62 -3.63 -19.95
N ARG A 90 -33.28 -4.77 -19.71
CA ARG A 90 -34.49 -5.20 -20.42
C ARG A 90 -35.57 -5.42 -19.38
N ASP A 91 -36.62 -4.61 -19.43
CA ASP A 91 -37.81 -4.82 -18.63
C ASP A 91 -38.70 -5.85 -19.33
N LEU A 92 -39.04 -6.93 -18.63
CA LEU A 92 -39.91 -7.99 -19.15
C LEU A 92 -41.38 -7.78 -18.76
N ASN A 93 -41.72 -6.69 -18.07
CA ASN A 93 -43.04 -6.33 -17.53
C ASN A 93 -43.63 -7.33 -16.50
N GLU A 94 -43.26 -8.60 -16.55
CA GLU A 94 -43.47 -9.67 -15.54
C GLU A 94 -42.21 -9.82 -14.67
N PRO A 95 -42.22 -10.46 -13.47
CA PRO A 95 -41.71 -9.95 -12.18
C PRO A 95 -40.18 -9.71 -12.03
N ILE A 96 -39.49 -9.41 -13.12
CA ILE A 96 -38.06 -9.42 -13.31
C ILE A 96 -37.67 -8.31 -14.30
N THR A 97 -36.63 -7.55 -13.95
CA THR A 97 -35.90 -6.70 -14.90
C THR A 97 -34.51 -7.28 -15.09
N LEU A 98 -34.10 -7.54 -16.32
CA LEU A 98 -32.81 -8.16 -16.63
C LEU A 98 -31.74 -7.11 -16.90
N ILE A 99 -30.54 -7.32 -16.38
CA ILE A 99 -29.31 -6.65 -16.80
C ILE A 99 -28.59 -7.60 -17.75
N VAL A 100 -28.37 -7.17 -18.99
CA VAL A 100 -27.86 -8.03 -20.07
C VAL A 100 -26.74 -7.35 -20.83
N THR A 101 -25.91 -8.14 -21.50
CA THR A 101 -24.90 -7.68 -22.46
C THR A 101 -24.95 -8.57 -23.70
N GLY A 102 -25.37 -8.02 -24.84
CA GLY A 102 -25.71 -8.83 -26.02
C GLY A 102 -26.77 -9.89 -25.70
N ASN A 103 -26.40 -11.17 -25.78
CA ASN A 103 -27.25 -12.32 -25.48
C ASN A 103 -27.03 -12.91 -24.07
N GLU A 104 -26.09 -12.36 -23.31
CA GLU A 104 -25.73 -12.86 -21.97
C GLU A 104 -26.52 -12.11 -20.89
N ILE A 105 -27.04 -12.85 -19.91
CA ILE A 105 -27.75 -12.29 -18.76
C ILE A 105 -26.77 -12.16 -17.60
N LEU A 106 -26.45 -10.92 -17.22
CA LEU A 106 -25.57 -10.61 -16.09
C LEU A 106 -26.29 -10.82 -14.75
N SER A 107 -27.48 -10.22 -14.61
CA SER A 107 -28.28 -10.29 -13.39
C SER A 107 -29.77 -10.15 -13.70
N ALA A 108 -30.60 -10.74 -12.87
CA ALA A 108 -32.06 -10.57 -12.87
C ALA A 108 -32.43 -9.85 -11.58
N ILE A 109 -33.15 -8.73 -11.68
CA ILE A 109 -33.61 -7.93 -10.52
C ILE A 109 -35.08 -8.25 -10.28
N LEU A 110 -35.42 -8.75 -9.08
CA LEU A 110 -36.78 -9.10 -8.71
C LEU A 110 -37.45 -7.98 -7.92
N ASP A 111 -38.78 -8.02 -7.80
CA ASP A 111 -39.56 -7.02 -7.05
C ASP A 111 -39.08 -6.87 -5.61
N HIS A 112 -38.83 -7.98 -4.92
CA HIS A 112 -38.41 -7.94 -3.53
C HIS A 112 -37.00 -7.35 -3.34
N ASP A 113 -36.11 -7.44 -4.35
CA ASP A 113 -34.82 -6.73 -4.32
C ASP A 113 -35.01 -5.20 -4.44
N ALA A 114 -36.03 -4.77 -5.19
CA ALA A 114 -36.33 -3.35 -5.40
C ALA A 114 -37.08 -2.74 -4.21
N VAL A 115 -38.03 -3.49 -3.64
CA VAL A 115 -38.80 -3.10 -2.45
C VAL A 115 -37.90 -2.92 -1.24
N SER A 116 -36.89 -3.78 -1.03
CA SER A 116 -35.95 -3.64 0.09
C SER A 116 -35.16 -2.33 0.04
N LYS A 117 -35.05 -1.71 -1.15
CA LYS A 117 -34.35 -0.44 -1.40
C LYS A 117 -35.29 0.74 -1.69
N GLY A 118 -36.62 0.54 -1.58
CA GLY A 118 -37.62 1.58 -1.84
C GLY A 118 -37.62 2.12 -3.28
N LYS A 119 -37.18 1.31 -4.26
CA LYS A 119 -37.05 1.69 -5.68
C LYS A 119 -37.94 0.83 -6.56
N SER A 120 -38.22 1.27 -7.78
CA SER A 120 -38.78 0.37 -8.80
C SER A 120 -37.71 -0.59 -9.32
N ARG A 121 -38.10 -1.77 -9.81
CA ARG A 121 -37.14 -2.72 -10.42
C ARG A 121 -36.33 -2.08 -11.54
N GLN A 122 -36.98 -1.30 -12.39
CA GLN A 122 -36.32 -0.64 -13.52
C GLN A 122 -35.31 0.40 -13.04
N GLN A 123 -35.63 1.16 -11.99
CA GLN A 123 -34.68 2.11 -11.38
C GLN A 123 -33.48 1.36 -10.79
N LEU A 124 -33.71 0.31 -10.01
CA LEU A 124 -32.65 -0.46 -9.37
C LEU A 124 -31.76 -1.18 -10.41
N ALA A 125 -32.36 -1.78 -11.44
CA ALA A 125 -31.64 -2.42 -12.52
C ALA A 125 -30.80 -1.41 -13.31
N THR A 126 -31.31 -0.19 -13.52
CA THR A 126 -30.56 0.87 -14.21
C THR A 126 -29.35 1.30 -13.39
N GLU A 127 -29.54 1.52 -12.09
CA GLU A 127 -28.45 1.85 -11.16
C GLU A 127 -27.39 0.75 -11.10
N TYR A 128 -27.81 -0.51 -10.90
CA TYR A 128 -26.87 -1.64 -10.86
C TYR A 128 -26.18 -1.84 -12.19
N SER A 129 -26.86 -1.62 -13.33
CA SER A 129 -26.21 -1.68 -14.64
C SER A 129 -25.09 -0.64 -14.78
N GLN A 130 -25.29 0.57 -14.24
CA GLN A 130 -24.27 1.62 -14.26
C GLN A 130 -23.11 1.29 -13.32
N VAL A 131 -23.40 0.78 -12.12
CA VAL A 131 -22.37 0.30 -11.18
C VAL A 131 -21.52 -0.80 -11.84
N ILE A 132 -22.15 -1.77 -12.51
CA ILE A 132 -21.44 -2.84 -13.23
C ILE A 132 -20.58 -2.26 -14.34
N ARG A 133 -21.10 -1.35 -15.17
CA ARG A 133 -20.33 -0.71 -16.26
C ARG A 133 -19.06 -0.04 -15.72
N THR A 134 -19.22 0.87 -14.77
CA THR A 134 -18.10 1.60 -14.17
C THR A 134 -17.11 0.67 -13.47
N ALA A 135 -17.59 -0.39 -12.82
CA ALA A 135 -16.71 -1.35 -12.18
C ALA A 135 -15.90 -2.18 -13.19
N ILE A 136 -16.51 -2.60 -14.31
CA ILE A 136 -15.83 -3.34 -15.38
C ILE A 136 -14.81 -2.45 -16.10
N GLU A 137 -15.16 -1.20 -16.40
CA GLU A 137 -14.23 -0.21 -16.98
C GLU A 137 -12.98 -0.09 -16.11
N LYS A 138 -13.18 0.21 -14.82
CA LYS A 138 -12.08 0.34 -13.87
C LYS A 138 -11.27 -0.95 -13.74
N TYR A 139 -11.93 -2.11 -13.67
CA TYR A 139 -11.27 -3.42 -13.60
C TYR A 139 -10.35 -3.67 -14.80
N ARG A 140 -10.78 -3.26 -16.00
CA ARG A 140 -9.99 -3.40 -17.24
C ARG A 140 -8.89 -2.36 -17.35
N GLU A 141 -9.11 -1.13 -16.88
CA GLU A 141 -8.06 -0.11 -16.80
C GLU A 141 -6.93 -0.56 -15.87
N ASP A 142 -7.29 -1.03 -14.67
CA ASP A 142 -6.34 -1.53 -13.66
C ASP A 142 -5.52 -2.73 -14.17
N ARG A 143 -6.06 -3.52 -15.10
CA ARG A 143 -5.40 -4.70 -15.69
C ARG A 143 -4.96 -4.52 -17.14
N GLY A 144 -5.09 -3.32 -17.69
CA GLY A 144 -4.75 -3.02 -19.06
C GLY A 144 -3.25 -3.15 -19.30
N LEU A 145 -2.85 -3.50 -20.54
CA LEU A 145 -1.43 -3.54 -20.94
C LEU A 145 -0.71 -2.22 -20.67
N LYS A 146 -1.41 -1.09 -20.80
CA LYS A 146 -0.87 0.24 -20.45
C LYS A 146 -0.46 0.32 -18.98
N GLN A 147 -1.32 -0.14 -18.06
CA GLN A 147 -1.01 -0.13 -16.64
C GLN A 147 0.19 -1.04 -16.32
N LEU A 148 0.27 -2.22 -16.95
CA LEU A 148 1.44 -3.10 -16.78
C LEU A 148 2.74 -2.44 -17.26
N ILE A 149 2.72 -1.72 -18.39
CA ILE A 149 3.90 -0.99 -18.89
C ILE A 149 4.31 0.10 -17.89
N TYR A 150 3.36 0.87 -17.35
CA TYR A 150 3.66 1.86 -16.31
C TYR A 150 4.22 1.19 -15.05
N SER A 151 3.61 0.10 -14.58
CA SER A 151 4.10 -0.65 -13.41
C SER A 151 5.54 -1.13 -13.61
N VAL A 152 5.87 -1.68 -14.79
CA VAL A 152 7.23 -2.10 -15.12
C VAL A 152 8.19 -0.91 -15.15
N PHE A 153 7.82 0.19 -15.81
CA PHE A 153 8.64 1.40 -15.88
C PHE A 153 8.94 1.99 -14.49
N TYR A 154 7.91 2.14 -13.64
CA TYR A 154 8.07 2.64 -12.28
C TYR A 154 8.89 1.69 -11.40
N THR A 155 8.77 0.38 -11.60
CA THR A 155 9.60 -0.62 -10.90
C THR A 155 11.07 -0.46 -11.25
N PHE A 156 11.41 -0.33 -12.54
CA PHE A 156 12.79 -0.06 -12.97
C PHE A 156 13.32 1.26 -12.42
N LEU A 157 12.51 2.32 -12.47
CA LEU A 157 12.89 3.63 -11.94
C LEU A 157 13.13 3.57 -10.42
N ALA A 158 12.23 2.96 -9.65
CA ALA A 158 12.37 2.80 -8.21
C ALA A 158 13.62 1.97 -7.84
N THR A 159 13.87 0.89 -8.58
CA THR A 159 15.07 0.05 -8.41
C THR A 159 16.35 0.87 -8.66
N PHE A 160 16.37 1.65 -9.73
CA PHE A 160 17.52 2.51 -10.06
C PHE A 160 17.77 3.55 -8.96
N VAL A 161 16.71 4.19 -8.45
CA VAL A 161 16.79 5.15 -7.33
C VAL A 161 17.32 4.48 -6.07
N LEU A 162 16.84 3.28 -5.73
CA LEU A 162 17.32 2.53 -4.56
C LEU A 162 18.83 2.24 -4.69
N ILE A 163 19.27 1.71 -5.84
CA ILE A 163 20.69 1.42 -6.09
C ILE A 163 21.54 2.70 -5.95
N ALA A 164 21.08 3.81 -6.51
CA ALA A 164 21.76 5.10 -6.40
C ALA A 164 21.89 5.55 -4.94
N ILE A 165 20.83 5.44 -4.14
CA ILE A 165 20.82 5.79 -2.71
C ILE A 165 21.76 4.88 -1.92
N LEU A 166 21.69 3.56 -2.10
CA LEU A 166 22.57 2.61 -1.39
C LEU A 166 24.04 2.84 -1.73
N THR A 167 24.34 3.12 -3.00
CA THR A 167 25.69 3.48 -3.45
C THR A 167 26.16 4.78 -2.83
N LEU A 168 25.30 5.79 -2.74
CA LEU A 168 25.61 7.07 -2.11
C LEU A 168 25.88 6.91 -0.60
N ILE A 169 25.06 6.13 0.11
CA ILE A 169 25.28 5.81 1.53
C ILE A 169 26.66 5.13 1.72
N GLY A 170 27.01 4.18 0.85
CA GLY A 170 28.31 3.52 0.87
C GLY A 170 29.48 4.50 0.67
N LYS A 171 29.39 5.37 -0.34
CA LYS A 171 30.38 6.41 -0.62
C LYS A 171 30.54 7.40 0.53
N ILE A 172 29.44 7.81 1.16
CA ILE A 172 29.45 8.72 2.30
C ILE A 172 30.12 8.05 3.50
N LYS A 173 29.80 6.80 3.82
CA LYS A 173 30.48 6.06 4.89
C LYS A 173 31.99 6.07 4.68
N HIS A 174 32.45 5.70 3.49
CA HIS A 174 33.88 5.64 3.20
C HIS A 174 34.57 6.99 3.40
N LYS A 175 33.94 8.10 2.99
CA LYS A 175 34.44 9.46 3.25
C LYS A 175 34.47 9.82 4.74
N ILE A 176 33.46 9.39 5.50
CA ILE A 176 33.42 9.64 6.96
C ILE A 176 34.54 8.86 7.65
N ASP A 177 34.72 7.58 7.32
CA ASP A 177 35.77 6.74 7.88
C ASP A 177 37.17 7.34 7.59
N GLN A 178 37.43 7.77 6.36
CA GLN A 178 38.68 8.46 5.99
C GLN A 178 38.90 9.76 6.79
N ARG A 179 37.86 10.59 6.94
CA ARG A 179 37.93 11.83 7.73
C ARG A 179 38.20 11.56 9.21
N ILE A 180 37.61 10.50 9.77
CA ILE A 180 37.84 10.08 11.15
C ILE A 180 39.30 9.66 11.31
N GLU A 181 39.82 8.82 10.41
CA GLU A 181 41.22 8.35 10.45
C GLU A 181 42.24 9.48 10.28
N GLU A 182 41.99 10.43 9.37
CA GLU A 182 42.85 11.61 9.17
C GLU A 182 42.90 12.49 10.42
N ARG A 183 41.74 12.77 11.03
CA ARG A 183 41.65 13.58 12.26
C ARG A 183 42.34 12.89 13.44
N PHE A 184 42.21 11.57 13.54
CA PHE A 184 42.82 10.79 14.61
C PHE A 184 44.34 10.71 14.50
N LYS A 185 44.88 10.51 13.28
CA LYS A 185 46.34 10.55 13.02
C LYS A 185 46.98 11.90 13.34
N VAL A 186 46.25 13.01 13.16
CA VAL A 186 46.72 14.35 13.54
C VAL A 186 46.73 14.53 15.05
N TRP A 187 45.78 13.90 15.76
CA TRP A 187 45.68 13.98 17.21
C TRP A 187 46.78 13.15 17.92
N GLU A 188 47.12 11.96 17.39
CA GLU A 188 48.26 11.15 17.87
C GLU A 188 49.61 11.85 17.70
N LYS A 189 49.82 12.57 16.59
CA LYS A 189 51.08 13.29 16.36
C LYS A 189 51.20 14.61 17.14
N GLY A 190 50.11 15.10 17.73
CA GLY A 190 50.05 16.43 18.35
C GLY A 190 50.11 16.46 19.88
N ILE A 191 49.99 15.33 20.59
CA ILE A 191 49.87 15.33 22.06
C ILE A 191 50.82 14.30 22.67
N GLN A 192 52.11 14.63 22.74
CA GLN A 192 53.05 14.04 23.71
C GLN A 192 52.81 14.66 25.10
N ILE A 193 51.61 14.51 25.67
CA ILE A 193 51.36 14.90 27.06
C ILE A 193 51.08 13.64 27.88
N LYS A 194 52.10 13.31 28.67
CA LYS A 194 52.17 12.36 29.79
C LYS A 194 50.82 11.76 30.24
N SER A 195 50.72 10.44 30.08
CA SER A 195 50.23 9.50 31.11
C SER A 195 48.77 9.58 31.57
N VAL A 196 47.86 10.21 30.83
CA VAL A 196 46.41 10.07 31.10
C VAL A 196 45.67 9.64 29.83
N GLN A 197 45.17 8.41 29.84
CA GLN A 197 44.06 7.92 29.00
C GLN A 197 44.28 7.70 27.48
N ILE A 198 45.31 6.94 27.10
CA ILE A 198 45.37 6.34 25.75
C ILE A 198 44.20 5.34 25.52
N VAL A 199 43.72 4.69 26.58
CA VAL A 199 42.58 3.73 26.55
C VAL A 199 41.22 4.40 26.26
N GLY A 200 41.09 5.72 26.48
CA GLY A 200 39.83 6.45 26.25
C GLY A 200 39.60 6.82 24.79
N ALA A 201 40.65 7.20 24.07
CA ALA A 201 40.55 7.68 22.69
C ALA A 201 40.15 6.56 21.72
N GLU A 202 40.74 5.37 21.85
CA GLU A 202 40.42 4.19 21.03
C GLU A 202 38.96 3.75 21.22
N LYS A 203 38.48 3.69 22.47
CA LYS A 203 37.08 3.36 22.79
C LYS A 203 36.09 4.37 22.19
N ILE A 204 36.42 5.66 22.19
CA ILE A 204 35.57 6.70 21.56
C ILE A 204 35.50 6.52 20.04
N ASN A 205 36.63 6.19 19.40
CA ASN A 205 36.68 5.94 17.96
C ASN A 205 35.84 4.71 17.58
N ASP A 206 35.95 3.63 18.34
CA ASP A 206 35.18 2.41 18.13
C ASP A 206 33.68 2.64 18.36
N LEU A 207 33.32 3.42 19.39
CA LEU A 207 31.93 3.83 19.65
C LEU A 207 31.37 4.66 18.48
N LEU A 208 32.15 5.59 17.93
CA LEU A 208 31.75 6.43 16.81
C LEU A 208 31.58 5.61 15.52
N LYS A 209 32.55 4.74 15.20
CA LYS A 209 32.48 3.82 14.04
C LYS A 209 31.30 2.85 14.18
N GLY A 210 31.07 2.33 15.38
CA GLY A 210 29.91 1.49 15.71
C GLY A 210 28.59 2.22 15.50
N SER A 211 28.50 3.47 15.98
CA SER A 211 27.31 4.32 15.80
C SER A 211 27.01 4.59 14.33
N ILE A 212 28.04 4.92 13.52
CA ILE A 212 27.89 5.12 12.07
C ILE A 212 27.41 3.84 11.39
N LYS A 213 27.93 2.68 11.80
CA LYS A 213 27.48 1.37 11.29
C LYS A 213 26.00 1.11 11.62
N GLY A 214 25.58 1.42 12.85
CA GLY A 214 24.18 1.30 13.29
C GLY A 214 23.24 2.24 12.52
N ILE A 215 23.61 3.52 12.41
CA ILE A 215 22.83 4.50 11.64
C ILE A 215 22.71 4.08 10.17
N ARG A 216 23.81 3.59 9.57
CA ARG A 216 23.77 3.05 8.20
C ARG A 216 22.81 1.88 8.08
N LEU A 217 22.85 0.93 9.02
CA LEU A 217 21.96 -0.23 9.01
C LEU A 217 20.49 0.21 9.05
N ILE A 218 20.14 1.12 9.97
CA ILE A 218 18.80 1.67 10.09
C ILE A 218 18.37 2.36 8.79
N LEU A 219 19.23 3.21 8.21
CA LEU A 219 18.94 3.89 6.95
C LEU A 219 18.68 2.90 5.80
N VAL A 220 19.52 1.88 5.66
CA VAL A 220 19.34 0.85 4.63
C VAL A 220 18.02 0.12 4.81
N LEU A 221 17.68 -0.27 6.04
CA LEU A 221 16.40 -0.93 6.34
C LEU A 221 15.20 -0.02 6.00
N VAL A 222 15.27 1.27 6.32
CA VAL A 222 14.21 2.23 5.99
C VAL A 222 14.04 2.36 4.47
N PHE A 223 15.13 2.47 3.71
CA PHE A 223 15.03 2.57 2.25
C PHE A 223 14.54 1.29 1.58
N ILE A 224 14.96 0.12 2.07
CA ILE A 224 14.43 -1.17 1.60
C ILE A 224 12.93 -1.26 1.89
N TYR A 225 12.50 -0.82 3.07
CA TYR A 225 11.09 -0.79 3.43
C TYR A 225 10.27 0.11 2.49
N ILE A 226 10.72 1.35 2.25
CA ILE A 226 10.05 2.27 1.31
C ILE A 226 9.98 1.66 -0.09
N TYR A 227 11.08 1.07 -0.56
CA TYR A 227 11.13 0.42 -1.87
C TYR A 227 10.13 -0.73 -1.99
N LEU A 228 10.07 -1.62 -1.00
CA LEU A 228 9.14 -2.76 -1.00
C LEU A 228 7.68 -2.27 -1.03
N GLN A 229 7.36 -1.21 -0.28
CA GLN A 229 6.04 -0.60 -0.28
C GLN A 229 5.65 -0.03 -1.64
N LEU A 230 6.59 0.64 -2.32
CA LEU A 230 6.38 1.21 -3.65
C LEU A 230 6.17 0.11 -4.70
N GLU A 231 7.02 -0.93 -4.70
CA GLU A 231 6.87 -2.05 -5.63
C GLU A 231 5.52 -2.74 -5.45
N LEU A 232 5.14 -3.08 -4.21
CA LEU A 232 3.84 -3.69 -3.93
C LEU A 232 2.66 -2.78 -4.34
N GLY A 233 2.84 -1.46 -4.27
CA GLY A 233 1.84 -0.48 -4.70
C GLY A 233 1.70 -0.35 -6.23
N PHE A 234 2.80 -0.53 -6.97
CA PHE A 234 2.81 -0.40 -8.43
C PHE A 234 2.10 -1.55 -9.13
N PHE A 235 2.14 -2.76 -8.57
CA PHE A 235 1.43 -3.91 -9.15
C PHE A 235 0.01 -4.02 -8.57
N PRO A 236 -1.04 -3.98 -9.40
CA PRO A 236 -2.44 -4.04 -8.94
C PRO A 236 -2.74 -5.26 -8.07
N TRP A 237 -2.15 -6.42 -8.41
CA TRP A 237 -2.36 -7.67 -7.68
C TRP A 237 -1.65 -7.72 -6.32
N THR A 238 -0.67 -6.86 -6.05
CA THR A 238 0.03 -6.80 -4.75
C THR A 238 -0.38 -5.64 -3.85
N ARG A 239 -1.18 -4.69 -4.35
CA ARG A 239 -1.65 -3.53 -3.58
C ARG A 239 -2.27 -3.91 -2.22
N PRO A 240 -3.09 -4.98 -2.10
CA PRO A 240 -3.63 -5.38 -0.79
C PRO A 240 -2.55 -5.75 0.23
N PHE A 241 -1.42 -6.29 -0.22
CA PHE A 241 -0.31 -6.70 0.64
C PHE A 241 0.52 -5.51 1.12
N ALA A 242 0.58 -4.40 0.37
CA ALA A 242 1.29 -3.20 0.78
C ALA A 242 0.79 -2.68 2.15
N GLY A 243 -0.52 -2.72 2.40
CA GLY A 243 -1.08 -2.34 3.70
C GLY A 243 -0.69 -3.28 4.84
N GLN A 244 -0.53 -4.58 4.55
CA GLN A 244 -0.20 -5.60 5.54
C GLN A 244 1.29 -5.59 5.91
N VAL A 245 2.19 -5.30 4.97
CA VAL A 245 3.63 -5.20 5.27
C VAL A 245 3.90 -4.14 6.34
N LEU A 246 3.20 -3.01 6.28
CA LEU A 246 3.30 -1.97 7.31
C LEU A 246 2.99 -2.55 8.69
N SER A 247 1.88 -3.28 8.88
CA SER A 247 1.57 -3.85 10.20
C SER A 247 2.59 -4.90 10.64
N TYR A 248 3.03 -5.78 9.74
CA TYR A 248 4.03 -6.81 10.07
C TYR A 248 5.40 -6.24 10.48
N VAL A 249 5.82 -5.10 9.93
CA VAL A 249 7.11 -4.47 10.25
C VAL A 249 6.99 -3.50 11.42
N LEU A 250 5.95 -2.66 11.45
CA LEU A 250 5.80 -1.62 12.47
C LEU A 250 5.36 -2.20 13.83
N SER A 251 4.51 -3.23 13.85
CA SER A 251 4.01 -3.79 15.11
C SER A 251 5.12 -4.38 16.01
N PRO A 252 6.09 -5.17 15.49
CA PRO A 252 7.24 -5.60 16.28
C PRO A 252 8.10 -4.41 16.74
N LEU A 253 8.32 -3.41 15.88
CA LEU A 253 9.16 -2.26 16.19
C LEU A 253 8.57 -1.39 17.30
N ILE A 254 7.24 -1.16 17.27
CA ILE A 254 6.51 -0.47 18.33
C ILE A 254 6.56 -1.28 19.63
N THR A 255 6.44 -2.61 19.55
CA THR A 255 6.55 -3.50 20.71
C THR A 255 7.93 -3.42 21.36
N ILE A 256 9.00 -3.46 20.55
CA ILE A 256 10.39 -3.27 21.01
C ILE A 256 10.58 -1.88 21.62
N GLY A 257 10.08 -0.83 20.96
CA GLY A 257 10.19 0.56 21.44
C GLY A 257 9.47 0.78 22.77
N LYS A 258 8.26 0.24 22.93
CA LYS A 258 7.53 0.24 24.21
C LYS A 258 8.25 -0.56 25.30
N GLY A 259 8.84 -1.70 24.94
CA GLY A 259 9.68 -2.50 25.84
C GLY A 259 10.92 -1.72 26.30
N PHE A 260 11.56 -0.97 25.39
CA PHE A 260 12.70 -0.12 25.72
C PHE A 260 12.30 1.05 26.62
N SER A 261 11.20 1.76 26.29
CA SER A 261 10.73 2.90 27.10
C SER A 261 10.40 2.51 28.54
N LYS A 262 9.82 1.32 28.74
CA LYS A 262 9.53 0.77 30.07
C LYS A 262 10.80 0.49 30.89
N ASN A 263 11.93 0.23 30.23
CA ASN A 263 13.20 -0.08 30.86
C ASN A 263 14.18 1.11 30.92
N ILE A 264 13.82 2.28 30.36
CA ILE A 264 14.62 3.51 30.48
C ILE A 264 14.97 3.83 31.95
N PRO A 265 14.03 3.76 32.92
CA PRO A 265 14.37 4.02 34.32
C PRO A 265 15.46 3.09 34.87
N ASN A 266 15.42 1.80 34.51
CA ASN A 266 16.40 0.80 34.93
C ASN A 266 17.77 1.03 34.27
N LEU A 267 17.79 1.45 33.00
CA LEU A 267 19.04 1.79 32.31
C LEU A 267 19.71 3.04 32.91
N ILE A 268 18.92 4.04 33.30
CA ILE A 268 19.42 5.23 34.01
C ILE A 268 19.99 4.81 35.37
N PHE A 269 19.29 3.94 36.11
CA PHE A 269 19.77 3.42 37.39
C PHE A 269 21.11 2.68 37.24
N ILE A 270 21.24 1.80 36.24
CA ILE A 270 22.50 1.09 35.95
C ILE A 270 23.61 2.07 35.55
N ALA A 271 23.30 3.06 34.70
CA ALA A 271 24.26 4.07 34.29
C ALA A 271 24.77 4.89 35.48
N VAL A 272 23.89 5.28 36.40
CA VAL A 272 24.25 5.97 37.65
C VAL A 272 25.09 5.07 38.55
N LEU A 273 24.73 3.79 38.72
CA LEU A 273 25.46 2.84 39.57
C LEU A 273 26.87 2.54 39.04
N VAL A 274 27.08 2.55 37.72
CA VAL A 274 28.42 2.37 37.12
C VAL A 274 29.26 3.66 37.18
N LEU A 275 28.62 4.83 37.22
CA LEU A 275 29.30 6.13 37.31
C LEU A 275 29.69 6.52 38.76
N LEU A 276 29.15 5.80 39.75
CA LEU A 276 29.34 6.03 41.18
C LEU A 276 30.34 5.02 41.73
#